data_AF-A0A0V0HNJ4-F1
#
_entry.id   AF-A0A0V0HNJ4-F1
#
_cell.length_a   1.000
_cell.length_b   1.000
_cell.length_c   1.000
_cell.angle_alpha   90.00
_cell.angle_beta   90.00
_cell.angle_gamma   90.00
#
_symmetry.space_group_name_H-M   'P 1'
#
loop_
_entity.id
_entity.type
_entity.pdbx_description
1 polymer ?
#
loop_
_entity_poly.entity_id
_entity_poly.type
_entity_poly.pdbx_seq_one_letter_code
_entity_poly.pdbx_strand_id
1 'polypeptide(L)'
;MLLQNKDENCSNVYSCSNLCRFPFYNVDFGWGKPERVGLPNGPFKNLFFLKDYKIGGGVDARVMLQKQHMSEFERDEELLELIS
;
A
#
# COMPACT_ATOMS: atom_id res chain seq x y z
N MET A 1 -17.66 0.47 1.18
CA MET A 1 -18.22 1.79 1.51
C MET A 1 -17.31 2.82 0.85
N LEU A 2 -17.81 3.49 -0.19
CA LEU A 2 -17.06 4.49 -0.96
C LEU A 2 -17.06 5.80 -0.17
N LEU A 3 -15.90 6.28 0.27
CA LEU A 3 -15.73 7.68 0.61
C LEU A 3 -15.05 8.35 -0.58
N GLN A 4 -15.87 8.75 -1.56
CA GLN A 4 -15.49 9.82 -2.46
C GLN A 4 -16.13 11.10 -1.91
N ASN A 5 -15.38 11.81 -1.05
CA ASN A 5 -15.66 13.21 -0.79
C ASN A 5 -14.88 14.02 -1.83
N LYS A 6 -15.62 14.62 -2.75
CA LYS A 6 -15.12 15.47 -3.82
C LYS A 6 -15.14 16.91 -3.32
N ASP A 7 -14.15 17.25 -2.50
CA ASP A 7 -13.86 18.65 -2.16
C ASP A 7 -12.70 19.11 -3.05
N GLU A 8 -12.93 20.10 -3.91
CA GLU A 8 -11.95 20.61 -4.89
C GLU A 8 -10.82 21.46 -4.28
N ASN A 9 -10.62 21.40 -2.95
CA ASN A 9 -9.41 21.86 -2.25
C ASN A 9 -8.60 20.69 -1.64
N CYS A 10 -9.05 19.45 -1.84
CA CYS A 10 -8.45 18.20 -1.35
C CYS A 10 -7.52 17.56 -2.40
N SER A 11 -6.74 18.36 -3.14
CA SER A 11 -5.86 17.84 -4.20
C SER A 11 -4.56 17.23 -3.68
N ASN A 12 -4.17 17.56 -2.43
CA ASN A 12 -2.86 17.19 -1.84
C ASN A 12 -2.96 16.35 -0.56
N VAL A 13 -4.11 15.73 -0.28
CA VAL A 13 -4.21 14.83 0.89
C VAL A 13 -3.56 13.50 0.55
N TYR A 14 -2.57 13.11 1.35
CA TYR A 14 -1.92 11.82 1.31
C TYR A 14 -2.43 10.96 2.47
N SER A 15 -2.86 9.74 2.17
CA SER A 15 -3.41 8.81 3.15
C SER A 15 -2.56 7.56 3.24
N CYS A 16 -2.16 7.18 4.46
CA CYS A 16 -1.44 5.93 4.71
C CYS A 16 -2.26 5.03 5.62
N SER A 17 -2.44 3.78 5.23
CA SER A 17 -3.08 2.74 6.04
C SER A 17 -2.05 1.71 6.45
N ASN A 18 -1.84 1.58 7.76
CA ASN A 18 -1.00 0.54 8.33
C ASN A 18 -1.82 -0.75 8.53
N LEU A 19 -1.45 -1.80 7.80
CA LEU A 19 -2.04 -3.13 7.86
C LEU A 19 -1.04 -4.17 8.41
N CYS A 20 0.06 -3.73 9.00
CA CYS A 20 0.99 -4.61 9.71
C CYS A 20 0.27 -5.30 10.88
N ARG A 21 0.66 -6.54 11.16
CA ARG A 21 0.06 -7.47 12.15
C ARG A 21 -1.38 -7.86 11.86
N PHE A 22 -1.96 -7.41 10.75
CA PHE A 22 -3.24 -7.91 10.31
C PHE A 22 -3.06 -9.39 9.90
N PRO A 23 -3.96 -10.30 10.31
CA PRO A 23 -3.71 -11.74 10.24
C PRO A 23 -3.88 -12.33 8.83
N PHE A 24 -3.53 -11.60 7.76
CA PHE A 24 -3.75 -11.99 6.37
C PHE A 24 -3.29 -13.41 6.03
N TYR A 25 -2.09 -13.79 6.45
CA TYR A 25 -1.51 -15.11 6.18
C TYR A 25 -1.92 -16.19 7.20
N ASN A 26 -2.71 -15.83 8.22
CA ASN A 26 -3.18 -16.75 9.27
C ASN A 26 -4.64 -17.18 9.07
N VAL A 27 -5.38 -16.54 8.16
CA VAL A 27 -6.76 -16.92 7.83
C VAL A 27 -6.77 -18.24 7.08
N ASP A 28 -7.64 -19.17 7.48
CA ASP A 28 -7.88 -20.44 6.79
C ASP A 28 -9.40 -20.68 6.70
N PHE A 29 -9.90 -20.87 5.48
CA PHE A 29 -11.31 -21.11 5.20
C PHE A 29 -11.64 -22.60 4.99
N GLY A 30 -10.67 -23.50 5.20
CA GLY A 30 -10.80 -24.95 4.98
C GLY A 30 -10.03 -25.48 3.76
N TRP A 31 -9.33 -24.61 3.04
CA TRP A 31 -8.48 -24.97 1.89
C TRP A 31 -6.99 -24.64 2.10
N GLY A 32 -6.61 -24.29 3.34
CA GLY A 32 -5.27 -23.87 3.69
C GLY A 32 -5.11 -22.35 3.69
N LYS A 33 -3.93 -21.91 4.15
CA LYS A 33 -3.57 -20.50 4.32
C LYS A 33 -3.17 -19.84 2.98
N PRO A 34 -3.37 -18.53 2.81
CA PRO A 34 -2.98 -17.83 1.60
C PRO A 34 -1.48 -17.91 1.31
N GLU A 35 -1.13 -18.23 0.06
CA GLU A 35 0.26 -18.16 -0.41
C GLU A 35 0.69 -16.70 -0.68
N ARG A 36 -0.24 -15.84 -1.11
CA ARG A 36 0.03 -14.43 -1.37
C ARG A 36 -1.20 -13.58 -1.06
N VAL A 37 -0.98 -12.44 -0.42
CA VAL A 37 -2.04 -11.44 -0.16
C VAL A 37 -1.72 -10.18 -0.95
N GLY A 38 -2.69 -9.75 -1.76
CA GLY A 38 -2.62 -8.52 -2.54
C GLY A 38 -3.70 -7.55 -2.12
N LEU A 39 -3.43 -6.26 -2.29
CA LEU A 39 -4.43 -5.21 -2.15
C LEU A 39 -5.01 -4.90 -3.53
N PRO A 40 -6.31 -4.60 -3.63
CA PRO A 40 -6.95 -4.28 -4.90
C PRO A 40 -6.35 -3.00 -5.49
N ASN A 41 -6.24 -2.97 -6.83
CA ASN A 41 -6.05 -1.72 -7.56
C ASN A 41 -7.40 -0.98 -7.60
N GLY A 42 -7.37 0.34 -7.46
CA GLY A 42 -8.57 1.18 -7.58
C GLY A 42 -8.22 2.58 -8.03
N PRO A 43 -9.22 3.46 -8.26
CA PRO A 43 -9.02 4.85 -8.68
C PRO A 43 -8.54 5.73 -7.52
N PHE A 44 -7.60 5.22 -6.72
CA PHE A 44 -7.05 5.90 -5.57
C PHE A 44 -5.89 6.79 -6.01
N LYS A 45 -5.88 8.02 -5.52
CA LYS A 45 -4.76 8.94 -5.64
C LYS A 45 -4.17 9.14 -4.25
N ASN A 46 -2.85 9.28 -4.17
CA ASN A 46 -2.14 9.65 -2.94
C ASN A 46 -2.41 8.68 -1.77
N LEU A 47 -2.50 7.38 -2.05
CA LEU A 47 -2.84 6.35 -1.07
C LEU A 47 -1.72 5.33 -0.95
N PHE A 48 -1.34 5.04 0.29
CA PHE A 48 -0.29 4.09 0.65
C PHE A 48 -0.83 3.03 1.58
N PHE A 49 -0.36 1.80 1.42
CA PHE A 49 -0.61 0.71 2.34
C PHE A 49 0.70 0.09 2.79
N LEU A 50 0.83 -0.09 4.10
CA LEU A 50 1.94 -0.83 4.70
C LEU A 50 1.42 -2.19 5.16
N LYS A 51 2.11 -3.27 4.85
CA LYS A 51 1.79 -4.61 5.38
C LYS A 51 3.07 -5.38 5.68
N ASP A 52 2.98 -6.38 6.55
CA ASP A 52 4.14 -7.23 6.84
C ASP A 52 4.59 -7.98 5.57
N TYR A 53 5.91 -8.14 5.44
CA TYR A 53 6.50 -9.05 4.47
C TYR A 53 6.11 -10.49 4.82
N LYS A 54 5.76 -11.31 3.82
CA LYS A 54 5.24 -12.67 4.04
C LYS A 54 6.15 -13.53 4.92
N ILE A 55 7.47 -13.41 4.70
CA ILE A 55 8.49 -14.25 5.35
C ILE A 55 9.01 -13.57 6.64
N GLY A 56 8.39 -12.46 7.05
CA GLY A 56 8.86 -11.62 8.15
C GLY A 56 10.12 -10.82 7.78
N GLY A 57 10.62 -10.04 8.74
CA GLY A 57 11.88 -9.29 8.58
C GLY A 57 11.77 -7.93 7.88
N GLY A 58 10.58 -7.53 7.43
CA GLY A 58 10.37 -6.23 6.77
C GLY A 58 8.90 -5.87 6.54
N VAL A 59 8.70 -4.72 5.89
CA VAL A 59 7.39 -4.17 5.55
C VAL A 59 7.31 -3.98 4.04
N ASP A 60 6.22 -4.45 3.43
CA ASP A 60 5.86 -4.12 2.06
C ASP A 60 5.05 -2.82 2.04
N ALA A 61 5.57 -1.81 1.35
CA ALA A 61 4.83 -0.59 1.04
C ALA A 61 4.22 -0.68 -0.36
N ARG A 62 2.89 -0.57 -0.45
CA ARG A 62 2.18 -0.40 -1.73
C ARG A 62 1.80 1.06 -1.90
N VAL A 63 2.35 1.67 -2.94
CA VAL A 63 2.24 3.10 -3.23
C VAL A 63 1.35 3.33 -4.44
N MET A 64 0.36 4.22 -4.32
CA MET A 64 -0.51 4.62 -5.43
C MET A 64 -0.46 6.14 -5.60
N LEU A 65 0.24 6.57 -6.64
CA LEU A 65 0.46 7.97 -7.01
C LEU A 65 0.06 8.21 -8.46
N GLN A 66 -0.13 9.49 -8.81
CA GLN A 66 -0.22 9.87 -10.21
C GLN A 66 1.13 9.63 -10.90
N LYS A 67 1.11 9.32 -12.20
CA LYS A 67 2.31 8.95 -12.98
C LYS A 67 3.46 9.95 -12.83
N GLN A 68 3.16 11.24 -12.75
CA GLN A 68 4.15 12.30 -12.58
C GLN A 68 4.88 12.16 -11.23
N HIS A 69 4.14 12.06 -10.12
CA HIS A 69 4.72 11.90 -8.79
C HIS A 69 5.39 10.54 -8.59
N MET A 70 4.83 9.46 -9.18
CA MET A 70 5.44 8.13 -9.11
C MET A 70 6.82 8.12 -9.78
N SER A 71 6.96 8.83 -10.90
CA SER A 71 8.24 8.95 -11.61
C SER A 71 9.32 9.58 -10.71
N GLU A 72 8.97 10.61 -9.94
CA GLU A 72 9.90 11.22 -8.98
C GLU A 72 10.19 10.29 -7.79
N PHE A 73 9.14 9.66 -7.24
CA PHE A 73 9.25 8.70 -6.14
C PHE A 73 10.19 7.52 -6.46
N GLU A 74 10.14 6.98 -7.69
CA GLU A 74 10.99 5.87 -8.13
C GLU A 74 12.48 6.25 -8.29
N ARG A 75 12.81 7.54 -8.34
CA ARG A 75 14.18 8.05 -8.48
C ARG A 75 14.73 8.68 -7.20
N ASP A 76 13.95 8.69 -6.12
CA ASP A 76 14.36 9.28 -4.85
C ASP A 76 15.51 8.46 -4.24
N GLU A 77 16.67 9.10 -4.05
CA GLU A 77 17.88 8.42 -3.59
C GLU A 77 17.74 7.89 -2.16
N GLU A 78 17.10 8.66 -1.26
CA GLU A 78 16.86 8.23 0.13
C GLU A 78 15.94 7.02 0.19
N LEU A 79 14.90 6.98 -0.66
CA LEU A 79 14.02 5.82 -0.77
C LEU A 79 14.76 4.60 -1.33
N LEU A 80 15.59 4.79 -2.37
CA LEU A 80 16.34 3.70 -2.99
C LEU A 80 17.33 3.05 -2.02
N GLU A 81 17.88 3.80 -1.06
CA GLU A 81 18.71 3.26 0.02
C GLU A 81 17.94 2.35 0.99
N LEU A 82 16.62 2.51 1.10
CA LEU A 82 15.76 1.74 2.00
C LEU A 82 15.15 0.48 1.37
N ILE A 83 15.19 0.37 0.03
CA ILE A 83 14.61 -0.76 -0.70
C ILE A 83 15.65 -1.88 -0.80
N SER A 84 15.28 -3.09 -0.36
CA SER A 84 16.09 -4.31 -0.41
C SER A 84 15.70 -5.24 -1.56
#